data_AF-A0A1V5HLA9-F1
#
_entry.id   AF-A0A1V5HLA9-F1
#
_cell.length_a   1.000
_cell.length_b   1.000
_cell.length_c   1.000
_cell.angle_alpha   90.00
_cell.angle_beta   90.00
_cell.angle_gamma   90.00
#
_symmetry.space_group_name_H-M   'P 1'
#
loop_
_entity.id
_entity.type
_entity.pdbx_description
1 polymer ?
#
loop_
_entity_poly.entity_id
_entity_poly.type
_entity_poly.pdbx_seq_one_letter_code
_entity_poly.pdbx_strand_id
1 'polypeptide(L)'
;MARSYFFIKAHHHFILHNPHVYEADVIIINQNDAAFVFSHRNEFPLLMEYLKTKEGELYVKVDDVDRKQFKANMKIIAGSLIKGWAIPKASCSLIKTMTIKVRDFEQSHQLEFGSLNFIAIIDTPEGVLSYRKIANFERVKALFFDEEKYRTFLGWSQDSNIDFVFQQVSFAASISKKPLIDRIKPSDSELIADLKRGKNLGCLAKATSTVDQLVKINAFYTPTAEELKEALNILNQYWEANKQKRRNLFVDGKEISPLKLYQSKEILLRTPEYRSIERIGSLMIKGERIYISQKVPPTKKFYTVGEEIGNAVTHGLGGLLAIFALILLLIKGLSSQSKVVFWAYLLYGLSAILLFSASTLYHGLPLGGKAKKLFQKFDHMSIYLLIAGTYTPFTLIAIGGNLGITLCSLMWLSALLGLLMNVFWFGKFKIFHLVLYVGLGWMAFFYLKTIIAAIGLYGTLLLLGGGVAYTIGIVFYTLKLFKFTHMIWHLFVILGFVLHFLAIYFYV
;
A
#
# COMPACT_ATOMS: atom_id res chain seq x y z
N MET A 1 3.13 -5.62 -22.58
CA MET A 1 3.87 -6.59 -21.74
C MET A 1 5.17 -6.92 -22.44
N ALA A 2 6.28 -7.02 -21.72
CA ALA A 2 7.60 -7.32 -22.29
C ALA A 2 7.69 -8.76 -22.83
N ARG A 3 8.40 -8.95 -23.94
CA ARG A 3 8.76 -10.20 -24.61
C ARG A 3 10.10 -10.74 -24.12
N SER A 4 11.06 -9.84 -23.92
CA SER A 4 12.43 -10.15 -23.54
C SER A 4 12.83 -9.42 -22.25
N TYR A 5 13.54 -10.13 -21.39
CA TYR A 5 14.15 -9.59 -20.17
C TYR A 5 15.65 -9.82 -20.25
N PHE A 6 16.42 -8.75 -20.46
CA PHE A 6 17.87 -8.82 -20.55
C PHE A 6 18.51 -8.66 -19.18
N PHE A 7 19.10 -9.73 -18.66
CA PHE A 7 19.82 -9.74 -17.40
C PHE A 7 21.29 -9.42 -17.64
N ILE A 8 21.72 -8.25 -17.17
CA ILE A 8 23.12 -7.87 -17.14
C ILE A 8 23.80 -8.64 -16.01
N LYS A 9 24.81 -9.44 -16.36
CA LYS A 9 25.67 -10.14 -15.40
C LYS A 9 26.38 -9.09 -14.52
N ALA A 10 26.55 -9.40 -13.24
CA ALA A 10 27.19 -8.48 -12.31
C ALA A 10 28.59 -8.07 -12.81
N HIS A 11 28.93 -6.78 -12.67
CA HIS A 11 30.19 -6.17 -13.12
C HIS A 11 30.37 -6.09 -14.64
N HIS A 12 29.33 -6.36 -15.44
CA HIS A 12 29.38 -6.25 -16.91
C HIS A 12 28.53 -5.10 -17.45
N HIS A 13 28.43 -3.97 -16.73
CA HIS A 13 27.61 -2.82 -17.15
C HIS A 13 28.07 -2.15 -18.45
N PHE A 14 29.35 -2.28 -18.84
CA PHE A 14 29.84 -1.79 -20.14
C PHE A 14 29.14 -2.44 -21.35
N ILE A 15 28.44 -3.56 -21.16
CA ILE A 15 27.60 -4.14 -22.22
C ILE A 15 26.52 -3.16 -22.71
N LEU A 16 26.15 -2.16 -21.90
CA LEU A 16 25.23 -1.09 -22.27
C LEU A 16 25.76 -0.20 -23.42
N HIS A 17 27.05 -0.24 -23.76
CA HIS A 17 27.53 0.43 -24.98
C HIS A 17 27.13 -0.32 -26.26
N ASN A 18 26.72 -1.58 -26.16
CA ASN A 18 26.25 -2.34 -27.31
C ASN A 18 24.80 -1.93 -27.66
N PRO A 19 24.55 -1.35 -28.86
CA PRO A 19 23.23 -0.87 -29.24
C PRO A 19 22.17 -1.98 -29.29
N HIS A 20 22.55 -3.23 -29.55
CA HIS A 20 21.63 -4.36 -29.62
C HIS A 20 21.03 -4.75 -28.26
N VAL A 21 21.62 -4.30 -27.14
CA VAL A 21 21.01 -4.49 -25.81
C VAL A 21 19.64 -3.81 -25.73
N TYR A 22 19.46 -2.70 -26.42
CA TYR A 22 18.23 -1.90 -26.39
C TYR A 22 17.10 -2.47 -27.27
N GLU A 23 17.34 -3.60 -27.93
CA GLU A 23 16.26 -4.42 -28.48
C GLU A 23 15.47 -5.14 -27.36
N ALA A 24 16.01 -5.22 -26.15
CA ALA A 24 15.31 -5.78 -25.00
C ALA A 24 14.13 -4.89 -24.59
N ASP A 25 12.97 -5.51 -24.34
CA ASP A 25 11.81 -4.78 -23.81
C ASP A 25 12.03 -4.36 -22.35
N VAL A 26 12.78 -5.17 -21.57
CA VAL A 26 13.14 -4.88 -20.19
C VAL A 26 14.62 -5.19 -19.97
N ILE A 27 15.34 -4.25 -19.35
CA ILE A 27 16.71 -4.45 -18.87
C ILE A 27 16.69 -4.65 -17.35
N ILE A 28 17.42 -5.65 -16.86
CA ILE A 28 17.63 -5.93 -15.44
C ILE A 28 19.11 -5.79 -15.13
N ILE A 29 19.45 -4.87 -14.23
CA ILE A 29 20.83 -4.53 -13.84
C ILE A 29 21.03 -4.69 -12.34
N ASN A 30 22.19 -5.16 -11.89
CA ASN A 30 22.50 -5.23 -10.46
C ASN A 30 22.57 -3.82 -9.84
N GLN A 31 22.15 -3.67 -8.58
CA GLN A 31 22.18 -2.39 -7.86
C GLN A 31 23.53 -1.67 -7.84
N ASN A 32 24.66 -2.39 -7.81
CA ASN A 32 25.99 -1.78 -7.80
C ASN A 32 26.30 -1.16 -9.17
N ASP A 33 26.07 -1.94 -10.23
CA ASP A 33 26.21 -1.52 -11.62
C ASP A 33 25.25 -0.38 -11.96
N ALA A 34 24.01 -0.44 -11.47
CA ALA A 34 23.03 0.63 -11.64
C ALA A 34 23.52 1.94 -11.00
N ALA A 35 24.03 1.89 -9.77
CA ALA A 35 24.57 3.07 -9.11
C ALA A 35 25.74 3.68 -9.89
N PHE A 36 26.66 2.85 -10.40
CA PHE A 36 27.76 3.30 -11.25
C PHE A 36 27.27 3.99 -12.54
N VAL A 37 26.32 3.36 -13.25
CA VAL A 37 25.75 3.91 -14.48
C VAL A 37 25.03 5.23 -14.22
N PHE A 38 24.28 5.34 -13.12
CA PHE A 38 23.56 6.56 -12.78
C PHE A 38 24.45 7.69 -12.23
N SER A 39 25.65 7.40 -11.71
CA SER A 39 26.65 8.43 -11.40
C SER A 39 27.42 8.90 -12.64
N HIS A 40 27.51 8.08 -13.69
CA HIS A 40 28.23 8.37 -14.94
C HIS A 40 27.28 8.48 -16.15
N ARG A 41 26.13 9.12 -16.00
CA ARG A 41 25.07 9.10 -17.04
C ARG A 41 25.54 9.56 -18.43
N ASN A 42 26.48 10.49 -18.47
CA ASN A 42 27.05 11.02 -19.71
C ASN A 42 27.81 9.96 -20.51
N GLU A 43 28.30 8.90 -19.86
CA GLU A 43 28.97 7.77 -20.50
C GLU A 43 27.97 6.75 -21.07
N PHE A 44 26.70 6.77 -20.66
CA PHE A 44 25.67 5.82 -21.09
C PHE A 44 24.50 6.51 -21.84
N PRO A 45 24.76 7.25 -22.93
CA PRO A 45 23.74 8.03 -23.63
C PRO A 45 22.61 7.16 -24.20
N LEU A 46 22.95 5.98 -24.75
CA LEU A 46 21.97 5.05 -25.31
C LEU A 46 20.98 4.54 -24.26
N LEU A 47 21.44 4.29 -23.03
CA LEU A 47 20.54 3.92 -21.93
C LEU A 47 19.62 5.08 -21.58
N MET A 48 20.15 6.30 -21.48
CA MET A 48 19.33 7.46 -21.15
C MET A 48 18.28 7.74 -22.23
N GLU A 49 18.58 7.48 -23.49
CA GLU A 49 17.61 7.54 -24.60
C GLU A 49 16.55 6.44 -24.47
N TYR A 50 16.98 5.19 -24.28
CA TYR A 50 16.09 4.05 -24.06
C TYR A 50 15.08 4.31 -22.93
N LEU A 51 15.53 4.85 -21.79
CA LEU A 51 14.67 5.15 -20.63
C LEU A 51 13.76 6.37 -20.81
N LYS A 52 14.05 7.24 -21.79
CA LYS A 52 13.13 8.34 -22.16
C LYS A 52 11.99 7.85 -23.06
N THR A 53 12.18 6.73 -23.77
CA THR A 53 11.10 6.13 -24.54
C THR A 53 10.00 5.62 -23.62
N LYS A 54 8.74 5.60 -24.09
CA LYS A 54 7.62 5.03 -23.32
C LYS A 54 7.69 3.51 -23.18
N GLU A 55 8.59 2.85 -23.89
CA GLU A 55 8.66 1.40 -24.00
C GLU A 55 9.81 0.78 -23.21
N GLY A 56 10.93 1.49 -23.06
CA GLY A 56 12.09 0.99 -22.34
C GLY A 56 11.87 0.90 -20.84
N GLU A 57 12.01 -0.29 -20.27
CA GLU A 57 11.88 -0.52 -18.84
C GLU A 57 13.20 -0.98 -18.21
N LEU A 58 13.59 -0.32 -17.12
CA LEU A 58 14.75 -0.73 -16.31
C LEU A 58 14.31 -1.18 -14.92
N TYR A 59 14.74 -2.38 -14.54
CA TYR A 59 14.59 -2.90 -13.19
C TYR A 59 15.96 -3.06 -12.54
N VAL A 60 16.05 -2.64 -11.28
CA VAL A 60 17.25 -2.84 -10.47
C VAL A 60 17.12 -4.15 -9.71
N LYS A 61 18.03 -5.09 -9.92
CA LYS A 61 18.15 -6.30 -9.11
C LYS A 61 18.78 -5.94 -7.75
N VAL A 62 18.00 -6.11 -6.69
CA VAL A 62 18.36 -5.67 -5.33
C VAL A 62 18.73 -6.87 -4.48
N ASP A 63 20.02 -7.06 -4.24
CA ASP A 63 20.56 -8.15 -3.42
C ASP A 63 20.87 -7.65 -1.99
N ASP A 64 20.64 -8.51 -0.98
CA ASP A 64 20.74 -8.17 0.46
C ASP A 64 22.16 -8.37 1.03
N VAL A 65 23.19 -7.86 0.33
CA VAL A 65 24.60 -8.19 0.66
C VAL A 65 25.20 -7.21 1.70
N ASP A 66 24.76 -5.95 1.76
CA ASP A 66 25.15 -4.99 2.81
C ASP A 66 24.13 -3.84 2.95
N ARG A 67 23.70 -3.56 4.18
CA ARG A 67 22.78 -2.45 4.50
C ARG A 67 23.37 -1.07 4.20
N LYS A 68 24.68 -0.88 4.36
CA LYS A 68 25.34 0.40 4.08
C LYS A 68 25.44 0.62 2.58
N GLN A 69 25.98 -0.35 1.85
CA GLN A 69 26.07 -0.29 0.39
C GLN A 69 24.71 -0.12 -0.27
N PHE A 70 23.69 -0.88 0.16
CA PHE A 70 22.32 -0.75 -0.36
C PHE A 70 21.82 0.71 -0.26
N LYS A 71 21.95 1.33 0.92
CA LYS A 71 21.53 2.72 1.12
C LYS A 71 22.33 3.71 0.27
N ALA A 72 23.63 3.49 0.10
CA ALA A 72 24.47 4.33 -0.74
C ALA A 72 24.03 4.27 -2.22
N ASN A 73 23.88 3.06 -2.75
CA ASN A 73 23.44 2.83 -4.14
C ASN A 73 22.05 3.45 -4.39
N MET A 74 21.11 3.21 -3.47
CA MET A 74 19.75 3.72 -3.58
C MET A 74 19.68 5.26 -3.56
N LYS A 75 20.67 5.99 -3.03
CA LYS A 75 20.68 7.45 -3.13
C LYS A 75 21.11 7.97 -4.50
N ILE A 76 21.89 7.18 -5.24
CA ILE A 76 22.47 7.55 -6.53
C ILE A 76 21.52 7.19 -7.67
N ILE A 77 20.85 6.05 -7.56
CA ILE A 77 19.95 5.52 -8.59
C ILE A 77 18.79 6.48 -8.83
N ALA A 78 18.59 6.85 -10.10
CA ALA A 78 17.52 7.76 -10.50
C ALA A 78 16.15 7.08 -10.41
N GLY A 79 15.45 7.26 -9.29
CA GLY A 79 14.15 6.62 -9.07
C GLY A 79 13.10 6.86 -10.17
N SER A 80 13.10 8.05 -10.78
CA SER A 80 12.18 8.40 -11.88
C SER A 80 12.47 7.70 -13.21
N LEU A 81 13.65 7.09 -13.36
CA LEU A 81 14.08 6.42 -14.60
C LEU A 81 14.03 4.88 -14.49
N ILE A 82 13.58 4.34 -13.36
CA ILE A 82 13.42 2.89 -13.18
C ILE A 82 11.94 2.54 -13.06
N LYS A 83 11.59 1.32 -13.51
CA LYS A 83 10.22 0.79 -13.42
C LYS A 83 9.97 0.03 -12.12
N GLY A 84 11.03 -0.47 -11.50
CA GLY A 84 10.91 -1.29 -10.31
C GLY A 84 12.18 -2.01 -9.89
N TRP A 85 12.00 -2.97 -8.99
CA TRP A 85 13.07 -3.81 -8.47
C TRP A 85 12.86 -5.28 -8.82
N ALA A 86 13.92 -5.98 -9.18
CA ALA A 86 13.93 -7.43 -9.27
C ALA A 86 14.43 -8.00 -7.93
N ILE A 87 13.60 -8.82 -7.27
CA ILE A 87 13.83 -9.28 -5.90
C ILE A 87 14.30 -10.75 -5.95
N PRO A 88 15.61 -11.04 -5.77
CA PRO A 88 16.14 -12.41 -5.61
C PRO A 88 15.57 -13.05 -4.34
N LYS A 89 15.62 -14.38 -4.24
CA LYS A 89 15.22 -15.12 -3.02
C LYS A 89 13.83 -14.73 -2.54
N ALA A 90 12.92 -14.48 -3.48
CA ALA A 90 11.62 -13.91 -3.16
C ALA A 90 10.86 -14.84 -2.21
N SER A 91 10.49 -14.30 -1.05
CA SER A 91 9.61 -14.94 -0.07
C SER A 91 8.52 -13.97 0.37
N CYS A 92 7.45 -14.48 0.99
CA CYS A 92 6.38 -13.62 1.50
C CYS A 92 6.87 -12.60 2.55
N SER A 93 7.90 -12.97 3.33
CA SER A 93 8.51 -12.08 4.31
C SER A 93 9.35 -11.02 3.61
N LEU A 94 10.21 -11.43 2.68
CA LEU A 94 11.09 -10.53 1.95
C LEU A 94 10.30 -9.51 1.12
N ILE A 95 9.25 -9.92 0.39
CA ILE A 95 8.42 -9.01 -0.39
C ILE A 95 7.75 -7.93 0.48
N LYS A 96 7.33 -8.27 1.72
CA LYS A 96 6.80 -7.27 2.68
C LYS A 96 7.89 -6.28 3.10
N THR A 97 9.07 -6.78 3.43
CA THR A 97 10.22 -5.93 3.80
C THR A 97 10.62 -5.00 2.64
N MET A 98 10.71 -5.54 1.42
CA MET A 98 11.03 -4.77 0.22
C MET A 98 9.94 -3.75 -0.12
N THR A 99 8.67 -4.05 0.17
CA THR A 99 7.56 -3.08 0.02
C THR A 99 7.75 -1.85 0.91
N ILE A 100 8.34 -2.02 2.11
CA ILE A 100 8.68 -0.89 2.98
C ILE A 100 9.89 -0.14 2.43
N LYS A 101 10.97 -0.85 2.06
CA LYS A 101 12.19 -0.25 1.51
C LYS A 101 11.91 0.55 0.22
N VAL A 102 11.10 0.03 -0.69
CA VAL A 102 10.76 0.71 -1.95
C VAL A 102 9.90 1.94 -1.70
N ARG A 103 9.03 1.92 -0.68
CA ARG A 103 8.23 3.08 -0.30
C ARG A 103 9.11 4.21 0.24
N ASP A 104 10.10 3.87 1.06
CA ASP A 104 11.05 4.86 1.58
C ASP A 104 11.91 5.44 0.42
N PHE A 105 12.27 4.61 -0.56
CA PHE A 105 12.93 5.04 -1.80
C PHE A 105 12.03 5.95 -2.66
N GLU A 106 10.77 5.58 -2.89
CA GLU A 106 9.79 6.41 -3.62
C GLU A 106 9.67 7.77 -2.96
N GLN A 107 9.57 7.80 -1.63
CA GLN A 107 9.51 9.05 -0.88
C GLN A 107 10.79 9.89 -1.03
N SER A 108 11.97 9.29 -0.90
CA SER A 108 13.23 10.03 -0.98
C SER A 108 13.49 10.62 -2.37
N HIS A 109 12.89 10.02 -3.40
CA HIS A 109 12.97 10.47 -4.81
C HIS A 109 11.73 11.23 -5.27
N GLN A 110 10.82 11.61 -4.36
CA GLN A 110 9.60 12.37 -4.66
C GLN A 110 8.70 11.68 -5.72
N LEU A 111 8.66 10.36 -5.71
CA LEU A 111 7.81 9.56 -6.61
C LEU A 111 6.44 9.29 -5.98
N GLU A 112 5.46 9.03 -6.83
CA GLU A 112 4.15 8.55 -6.37
C GLU A 112 4.27 7.19 -5.67
N PHE A 113 3.56 7.03 -4.55
CA PHE A 113 3.55 5.76 -3.82
C PHE A 113 2.92 4.64 -4.64
N GLY A 114 3.67 3.56 -4.85
CA GLY A 114 3.21 2.44 -5.67
C GLY A 114 3.65 2.54 -7.13
N SER A 115 4.41 3.57 -7.51
CA SER A 115 4.92 3.73 -8.87
C SER A 115 5.93 2.64 -9.25
N LEU A 116 6.70 2.13 -8.29
CA LEU A 116 7.70 1.08 -8.51
C LEU A 116 7.15 -0.33 -8.28
N ASN A 117 7.39 -1.20 -9.26
CA ASN A 117 6.92 -2.57 -9.29
C ASN A 117 7.99 -3.58 -8.86
N PHE A 118 7.59 -4.83 -8.63
CA PHE A 118 8.49 -5.95 -8.36
C PHE A 118 8.42 -7.01 -9.43
N ILE A 119 9.59 -7.51 -9.82
CA ILE A 119 9.77 -8.83 -10.42
C ILE A 119 10.23 -9.75 -9.29
N ALA A 120 9.42 -10.75 -8.94
CA ALA A 120 9.81 -11.70 -7.90
C ALA A 120 10.61 -12.84 -8.55
N ILE A 121 11.87 -12.99 -8.15
CA ILE A 121 12.75 -14.06 -8.62
C ILE A 121 12.61 -15.25 -7.67
N ILE A 122 12.15 -16.36 -8.23
CA ILE A 122 11.96 -17.65 -7.57
C ILE A 122 13.22 -18.49 -7.83
N ASP A 123 14.10 -18.52 -6.84
CA ASP A 123 15.41 -19.17 -6.87
C ASP A 123 15.73 -19.93 -5.56
N THR A 124 14.71 -20.14 -4.73
CA THR A 124 14.80 -20.92 -3.47
C THR A 124 13.59 -21.83 -3.29
N PRO A 125 13.70 -22.93 -2.51
CA PRO A 125 12.58 -23.78 -2.15
C PRO A 125 11.44 -23.03 -1.43
N GLU A 126 11.76 -22.07 -0.56
CA GLU A 126 10.74 -21.24 0.10
C GLU A 126 9.93 -20.43 -0.93
N GLY A 127 10.61 -19.87 -1.94
CA GLY A 127 9.98 -19.20 -3.07
C GLY A 127 9.04 -20.13 -3.84
N VAL A 128 9.48 -21.36 -4.13
CA VAL A 128 8.65 -22.39 -4.79
C VAL A 128 7.46 -22.81 -3.92
N LEU A 129 7.60 -22.92 -2.60
CA LEU A 129 6.47 -23.28 -1.73
C LEU A 129 5.46 -22.13 -1.55
N SER A 130 5.92 -20.88 -1.70
CA SER A 130 5.13 -19.69 -1.39
C SER A 130 4.77 -18.82 -2.60
N TYR A 131 5.10 -19.24 -3.83
CA TYR A 131 4.89 -18.44 -5.05
C TYR A 131 3.45 -17.92 -5.18
N ARG A 132 2.41 -18.67 -4.77
CA ARG A 132 1.00 -18.24 -4.91
C ARG A 132 0.74 -16.99 -4.10
N LYS A 133 1.28 -16.99 -2.89
CA LYS A 133 1.17 -15.87 -1.95
C LYS A 133 2.03 -14.70 -2.44
N ILE A 134 3.22 -14.97 -2.99
CA ILE A 134 4.10 -13.96 -3.61
C ILE A 134 3.42 -13.26 -4.79
N ALA A 135 2.82 -14.01 -5.71
CA ALA A 135 2.18 -13.47 -6.90
C ALA A 135 0.96 -12.59 -6.58
N ASN A 136 0.31 -12.82 -5.44
CA ASN A 136 -0.84 -12.03 -4.97
C ASN A 136 -0.46 -10.67 -4.37
N PHE A 137 0.83 -10.37 -4.17
CA PHE A 137 1.24 -9.04 -3.77
C PHE A 137 1.01 -8.04 -4.90
N GLU A 138 0.42 -6.90 -4.57
CA GLU A 138 -0.01 -5.88 -5.54
C GLU A 138 1.13 -5.34 -6.41
N ARG A 139 2.29 -5.12 -5.79
CA ARG A 139 3.52 -4.64 -6.45
C ARG A 139 4.19 -5.69 -7.32
N VAL A 140 3.94 -6.98 -7.09
CA VAL A 140 4.54 -8.04 -7.91
C VAL A 140 3.81 -8.05 -9.26
N LYS A 141 4.54 -7.73 -10.33
CA LYS A 141 4.00 -7.68 -11.70
C LYS A 141 4.44 -8.85 -12.55
N ALA A 142 5.56 -9.50 -12.23
CA ALA A 142 6.02 -10.71 -12.90
C ALA A 142 6.71 -11.65 -11.93
N LEU A 143 6.72 -12.94 -12.28
CA LEU A 143 7.56 -13.96 -11.65
C LEU A 143 8.66 -14.35 -12.62
N PHE A 144 9.86 -14.60 -12.12
CA PHE A 144 10.97 -15.17 -12.88
C PHE A 144 11.50 -16.39 -12.14
N PHE A 145 11.74 -17.50 -12.83
CA PHE A 145 12.40 -18.66 -12.24
C PHE A 145 13.87 -18.70 -12.66
N ASP A 146 14.77 -18.47 -11.70
CA ASP A 146 16.21 -18.50 -11.93
C ASP A 146 16.72 -19.92 -11.64
N GLU A 147 16.74 -20.76 -12.69
CA GLU A 147 17.15 -22.16 -12.59
C GLU A 147 18.58 -22.32 -12.06
N GLU A 148 19.52 -21.49 -12.52
CA GLU A 148 20.93 -21.59 -12.14
C GLU A 148 21.11 -21.33 -10.63
N LYS A 149 20.48 -20.25 -10.13
CA LYS A 149 20.52 -19.93 -8.70
C LYS A 149 19.77 -20.94 -7.85
N TYR A 150 18.65 -21.47 -8.33
CA TYR A 150 17.92 -22.53 -7.64
C TYR A 150 18.76 -23.81 -7.50
N ARG A 151 19.41 -24.26 -8.58
CA ARG A 151 20.32 -25.42 -8.55
C ARG A 151 21.47 -25.21 -7.59
N THR A 152 22.10 -24.03 -7.65
CA THR A 152 23.21 -23.67 -6.76
C THR A 152 22.77 -23.67 -5.29
N PHE A 153 21.57 -23.16 -4.99
CA PHE A 153 21.02 -23.15 -3.64
C PHE A 153 20.88 -24.57 -3.05
N LEU A 154 20.48 -25.54 -3.87
CA LEU A 154 20.29 -26.93 -3.45
C LEU A 154 21.53 -27.82 -3.59
N GLY A 155 22.62 -27.30 -4.18
CA GLY A 155 23.79 -28.12 -4.53
C GLY A 155 23.48 -29.16 -5.62
N TRP A 156 22.51 -28.90 -6.49
CA TRP A 156 22.11 -29.82 -7.56
C TRP A 156 23.05 -29.74 -8.76
N SER A 157 23.33 -30.90 -9.37
CA SER A 157 24.02 -30.98 -10.66
C SER A 157 23.14 -30.49 -11.81
N GLN A 158 23.73 -30.28 -12.99
CA GLN A 158 22.98 -29.92 -14.21
C GLN A 158 21.99 -31.03 -14.63
N ASP A 159 22.30 -32.29 -14.33
CA ASP A 159 21.47 -33.46 -14.69
C ASP A 159 20.21 -33.61 -13.82
N SER A 160 20.08 -32.84 -12.74
CA SER A 160 18.92 -32.92 -11.85
C SER A 160 17.64 -32.45 -12.56
N ASN A 161 16.52 -33.15 -12.35
CA ASN A 161 15.23 -32.88 -13.01
C ASN A 161 14.55 -31.62 -12.45
N ILE A 162 14.92 -30.47 -13.01
CA ILE A 162 14.36 -29.16 -12.67
C ILE A 162 12.98 -28.92 -13.28
N ASP A 163 12.63 -29.65 -14.35
CA ASP A 163 11.44 -29.37 -15.15
C ASP A 163 10.16 -29.57 -14.32
N PHE A 164 10.17 -30.52 -13.37
CA PHE A 164 9.08 -30.68 -12.40
C PHE A 164 8.86 -29.41 -11.56
N VAL A 165 9.93 -28.80 -11.05
CA VAL A 165 9.86 -27.57 -10.23
C VAL A 165 9.34 -26.41 -11.08
N PHE A 166 9.87 -26.26 -12.30
CA PHE A 166 9.46 -25.20 -13.21
C PHE A 166 7.97 -25.32 -13.60
N GLN A 167 7.49 -26.53 -13.88
CA GLN A 167 6.07 -26.77 -14.20
C GLN A 167 5.15 -26.36 -13.03
N GLN A 168 5.54 -26.59 -11.78
CA GLN A 168 4.77 -26.12 -10.62
C GLN A 168 4.68 -24.59 -10.57
N VAL A 169 5.80 -23.91 -10.84
CA VAL A 169 5.85 -22.42 -10.90
C VAL A 169 5.08 -21.88 -12.11
N SER A 170 5.01 -22.62 -13.21
CA SER A 170 4.23 -22.21 -14.39
C SER A 170 2.73 -22.34 -14.21
N PHE A 171 2.29 -23.49 -13.68
CA PHE A 171 0.87 -23.72 -13.37
C PHE A 171 0.31 -22.64 -12.45
N ALA A 172 1.13 -22.24 -11.49
CA ALA A 172 0.84 -21.19 -10.55
C ALA A 172 0.71 -19.78 -11.10
N ALA A 173 1.67 -19.37 -11.94
CA ALA A 173 1.67 -18.05 -12.55
C ALA A 173 0.36 -17.84 -13.32
N SER A 174 -0.08 -18.88 -14.02
CA SER A 174 -1.36 -18.95 -14.74
C SER A 174 -2.57 -18.67 -13.84
N ILE A 175 -2.60 -19.21 -12.61
CA ILE A 175 -3.68 -18.93 -11.64
C ILE A 175 -3.65 -17.47 -11.18
N SER A 176 -2.45 -16.94 -10.92
CA SER A 176 -2.28 -15.57 -10.41
C SER A 176 -2.51 -14.47 -11.45
N LYS A 177 -2.67 -14.85 -12.73
CA LYS A 177 -2.78 -13.92 -13.87
C LYS A 177 -1.57 -12.96 -13.96
N LYS A 178 -0.40 -13.38 -13.46
CA LYS A 178 0.86 -12.64 -13.58
C LYS A 178 1.72 -13.29 -14.66
N PRO A 179 2.42 -12.52 -15.51
CA PRO A 179 3.40 -13.07 -16.44
C PRO A 179 4.46 -13.88 -15.71
N LEU A 180 4.73 -15.08 -16.24
CA LEU A 180 5.93 -15.84 -15.96
C LEU A 180 6.97 -15.50 -17.03
N ILE A 181 8.15 -15.13 -16.55
CA ILE A 181 9.36 -14.95 -17.34
C ILE A 181 10.08 -16.30 -17.35
N ASP A 182 10.27 -16.85 -18.53
CA ASP A 182 10.94 -18.14 -18.74
C ASP A 182 12.44 -18.06 -18.40
N ARG A 183 13.04 -19.23 -18.15
CA ARG A 183 14.41 -19.44 -17.70
C ARG A 183 15.44 -18.94 -18.71
N ILE A 184 16.62 -18.56 -18.21
CA ILE A 184 17.78 -18.23 -19.05
C ILE A 184 18.39 -19.54 -19.57
N LYS A 185 18.69 -19.59 -20.88
CA LYS A 185 19.45 -20.69 -21.50
C LYS A 185 20.80 -20.19 -21.97
N PRO A 186 21.90 -20.95 -21.71
CA PRO A 186 23.24 -20.50 -22.02
C PRO A 186 23.56 -20.54 -23.52
N SER A 187 22.91 -21.42 -24.29
CA SER A 187 23.20 -21.62 -25.71
C SER A 187 21.96 -21.47 -26.59
N ASP A 188 22.21 -21.15 -27.86
CA ASP A 188 21.18 -20.99 -28.89
C ASP A 188 20.64 -22.31 -29.42
N SER A 189 21.42 -23.39 -29.31
CA SER A 189 21.04 -24.72 -29.81
C SER A 189 19.74 -25.23 -29.19
N GLU A 190 19.47 -24.86 -27.94
CA GLU A 190 18.26 -25.27 -27.20
C GLU A 190 17.18 -24.18 -27.16
N LEU A 191 17.50 -22.95 -27.57
CA LEU A 191 16.66 -21.78 -27.36
C LEU A 191 15.27 -21.93 -28.01
N ILE A 192 15.21 -22.39 -29.26
CA ILE A 192 13.93 -22.52 -29.98
C ILE A 192 13.04 -23.61 -29.37
N ALA A 193 13.62 -24.74 -28.98
CA ALA A 193 12.87 -25.82 -28.32
C ALA A 193 12.34 -25.36 -26.95
N ASP A 194 13.15 -24.61 -26.22
CA ASP A 194 12.78 -24.06 -24.90
C ASP A 194 11.72 -22.96 -25.02
N LEU A 195 11.82 -22.06 -26.01
CA LEU A 195 10.79 -21.06 -26.32
C LEU A 195 9.43 -21.70 -26.60
N LYS A 196 9.39 -22.77 -27.41
CA LYS A 196 8.17 -23.54 -27.68
C LYS A 196 7.62 -24.18 -26.41
N ARG A 197 8.48 -24.80 -25.58
CA ARG A 197 8.10 -25.39 -24.29
C ARG A 197 7.53 -24.35 -23.34
N GLY A 198 8.21 -23.20 -23.17
CA GLY A 198 7.78 -22.09 -22.34
C GLY A 198 6.43 -21.53 -22.78
N LYS A 199 6.24 -21.28 -24.09
CA LYS A 199 4.94 -20.83 -24.65
C LYS A 199 3.82 -21.82 -24.33
N ASN A 200 4.08 -23.13 -24.47
CA ASN A 200 3.10 -24.19 -24.14
C ASN A 200 2.76 -24.26 -22.64
N LEU A 201 3.69 -23.85 -21.77
CA LEU A 201 3.47 -23.75 -20.33
C LEU A 201 2.83 -22.42 -19.90
N GLY A 202 2.60 -21.49 -20.82
CA GLY A 202 1.98 -20.18 -20.57
C GLY A 202 2.97 -19.05 -20.29
N CYS A 203 4.27 -19.25 -20.50
CA CYS A 203 5.26 -18.17 -20.40
C CYS A 203 5.01 -17.14 -21.51
N LEU A 204 5.01 -15.87 -21.12
CA LEU A 204 4.70 -14.74 -22.00
C LEU A 204 5.95 -14.00 -22.45
N ALA A 205 7.10 -14.30 -21.83
CA ALA A 205 8.37 -13.67 -22.05
C ALA A 205 9.51 -14.63 -21.73
N LYS A 206 10.72 -14.33 -22.22
CA LYS A 206 11.93 -15.09 -21.90
C LYS A 206 13.05 -14.18 -21.40
N ALA A 207 13.76 -14.66 -20.38
CA ALA A 207 14.98 -14.03 -19.92
C ALA A 207 16.19 -14.48 -20.76
N THR A 208 17.13 -13.57 -20.97
CA THR A 208 18.45 -13.90 -21.53
C THR A 208 19.52 -13.01 -20.91
N SER A 209 20.79 -13.45 -20.99
CA SER A 209 21.96 -12.65 -20.65
C SER A 209 22.90 -12.46 -21.84
N THR A 210 22.47 -12.87 -23.04
CA THR A 210 23.23 -12.79 -24.28
C THR A 210 22.46 -11.97 -25.31
N VAL A 211 23.18 -11.07 -25.97
CA VAL A 211 22.60 -10.11 -26.91
C VAL A 211 22.06 -10.83 -28.15
N ASP A 212 22.77 -11.85 -28.64
CA ASP A 212 22.42 -12.62 -29.85
C ASP A 212 21.05 -13.31 -29.76
N GLN A 213 20.55 -13.56 -28.54
CA GLN A 213 19.25 -14.18 -28.32
C GLN A 213 18.09 -13.19 -28.39
N LEU A 214 18.32 -11.89 -28.20
CA LEU A 214 17.26 -10.89 -28.10
C LEU A 214 16.40 -10.84 -29.37
N VAL A 215 17.04 -10.76 -30.55
CA VAL A 215 16.35 -10.77 -31.85
C VAL A 215 15.43 -11.98 -31.97
N LYS A 216 15.95 -13.18 -31.64
CA LYS A 216 15.22 -14.45 -31.76
C LYS A 216 14.05 -14.54 -30.78
N ILE A 217 14.27 -14.12 -29.53
CA ILE A 217 13.24 -14.08 -28.48
C ILE A 217 12.12 -13.10 -28.86
N ASN A 218 12.50 -11.88 -29.27
CA ASN A 218 11.56 -10.86 -29.68
C ASN A 218 10.74 -11.29 -30.88
N ALA A 219 11.38 -11.86 -31.91
CA ALA A 219 10.69 -12.39 -33.08
C ALA A 219 9.67 -13.48 -32.69
N PHE A 220 10.05 -14.41 -31.80
CA PHE A 220 9.18 -15.51 -31.38
C PHE A 220 7.94 -15.06 -30.60
N TYR A 221 8.08 -14.07 -29.72
CA TYR A 221 6.98 -13.56 -28.88
C TYR A 221 6.22 -12.39 -29.50
N THR A 222 6.63 -11.89 -30.65
CA THR A 222 5.87 -10.91 -31.42
C THR A 222 4.66 -11.61 -32.05
N PRO A 223 3.43 -11.14 -31.79
CA PRO A 223 2.24 -11.79 -32.33
C PRO A 223 2.24 -11.83 -33.85
N THR A 224 1.77 -12.94 -34.42
CA THR A 224 1.53 -13.02 -35.87
C THR A 224 0.27 -12.23 -36.25
N ALA A 225 0.14 -11.88 -37.53
CA ALA A 225 -1.07 -11.23 -38.04
C ALA A 225 -2.35 -12.07 -37.79
N GLU A 226 -2.22 -13.40 -37.82
CA GLU A 226 -3.31 -14.33 -37.53
C GLU A 226 -3.68 -14.31 -36.04
N GLU A 227 -2.70 -14.33 -35.13
CA GLU A 227 -2.92 -14.23 -33.68
C GLU A 227 -3.60 -12.88 -33.33
N LEU A 228 -3.21 -11.79 -33.99
CA LEU A 228 -3.85 -10.48 -33.83
C LEU A 228 -5.29 -10.48 -34.32
N LYS A 229 -5.56 -11.07 -35.50
CA LYS A 229 -6.90 -11.18 -36.07
C LYS A 229 -7.83 -12.01 -35.18
N GLU A 230 -7.35 -13.14 -34.68
CA GLU A 230 -8.10 -13.99 -33.74
C GLU A 230 -8.40 -13.23 -32.44
N ALA A 231 -7.38 -12.59 -31.86
CA ALA A 231 -7.52 -11.82 -30.63
C ALA A 231 -8.51 -10.66 -30.77
N LEU A 232 -8.46 -9.95 -31.89
CA LEU A 232 -9.38 -8.85 -32.21
C LEU A 232 -10.81 -9.35 -32.40
N ASN A 233 -11.01 -10.48 -33.11
CA ASN A 233 -12.34 -11.10 -33.26
C ASN A 233 -12.95 -11.44 -31.88
N ILE A 234 -12.17 -12.10 -31.02
CA ILE A 234 -12.61 -12.46 -29.67
C ILE A 234 -13.03 -11.23 -28.86
N LEU A 235 -12.23 -10.16 -28.89
CA LEU A 235 -12.51 -8.96 -28.10
C LEU A 235 -13.67 -8.13 -28.65
N ASN A 236 -13.81 -8.03 -29.98
CA ASN A 236 -14.95 -7.35 -30.60
C ASN A 236 -16.27 -8.06 -30.24
N GLN A 237 -16.33 -9.39 -30.39
CA GLN A 237 -17.52 -10.15 -30.00
C GLN A 237 -17.81 -10.03 -28.50
N TYR A 238 -16.76 -9.97 -27.66
CA TYR A 238 -16.93 -9.70 -26.23
C TYR A 238 -17.55 -8.31 -25.96
N TRP A 239 -17.06 -7.27 -26.63
CA TRP A 239 -17.53 -5.90 -26.44
C TRP A 239 -18.96 -5.70 -26.94
N GLU A 240 -19.34 -6.32 -28.05
CA GLU A 240 -20.69 -6.28 -28.62
C GLU A 240 -21.68 -7.17 -27.84
N ALA A 241 -21.21 -8.21 -27.17
CA ALA A 241 -22.05 -9.08 -26.37
C ALA A 241 -22.69 -8.36 -25.16
N ASN A 242 -23.96 -8.65 -24.91
CA ASN A 242 -24.65 -8.23 -23.69
C ASN A 242 -24.14 -9.00 -22.45
N LYS A 243 -24.55 -8.59 -21.24
CA LYS A 243 -24.08 -9.18 -19.97
C LYS A 243 -24.30 -10.70 -19.85
N GLN A 244 -25.37 -11.22 -20.44
CA GLN A 244 -25.68 -12.66 -20.40
C GLN A 244 -24.80 -13.44 -21.38
N LYS A 245 -24.64 -12.94 -22.61
CA LYS A 245 -23.73 -13.53 -23.62
C LYS A 245 -22.27 -13.48 -23.20
N ARG A 246 -21.83 -12.41 -22.52
CA ARG A 246 -20.47 -12.31 -21.96
C ARG A 246 -20.13 -13.38 -20.92
N ARG A 247 -21.13 -13.99 -20.26
CA ARG A 247 -20.87 -15.07 -19.29
C ARG A 247 -20.43 -16.35 -19.98
N ASN A 248 -21.00 -16.65 -21.14
CA ASN A 248 -20.76 -17.84 -21.95
C ASN A 248 -20.44 -17.39 -23.39
N LEU A 249 -19.29 -16.75 -23.58
CA LEU A 249 -18.90 -16.20 -24.88
C LEU A 249 -18.52 -17.35 -25.82
N PHE A 250 -19.11 -17.37 -27.00
CA PHE A 250 -18.71 -18.25 -28.10
C PHE A 250 -18.21 -17.39 -29.26
N VAL A 251 -17.08 -17.79 -29.84
CA VAL A 251 -16.47 -17.15 -31.01
C VAL A 251 -16.16 -18.26 -32.00
N ASP A 252 -16.67 -18.15 -33.22
CA ASP A 252 -16.51 -19.15 -34.29
C ASP A 252 -16.87 -20.59 -33.83
N GLY A 253 -17.97 -20.71 -33.07
CA GLY A 253 -18.47 -21.98 -32.55
C GLY A 253 -17.68 -22.56 -31.35
N LYS A 254 -16.63 -21.89 -30.88
CA LYS A 254 -15.81 -22.33 -29.74
C LYS A 254 -16.12 -21.50 -28.49
N GLU A 255 -16.27 -22.18 -27.35
CA GLU A 255 -16.41 -21.51 -26.06
C GLU A 255 -15.09 -20.83 -25.68
N ILE A 256 -15.17 -19.55 -25.29
CA ILE A 256 -14.02 -18.77 -24.86
C ILE A 256 -13.91 -18.77 -23.34
N SER A 257 -12.77 -19.25 -22.83
CA SER A 257 -12.47 -19.23 -21.40
C SER A 257 -12.01 -17.84 -20.92
N PRO A 258 -12.10 -17.54 -19.61
CA PRO A 258 -11.52 -16.32 -19.04
C PRO A 258 -10.04 -16.14 -19.34
N LEU A 259 -9.28 -17.24 -19.39
CA LEU A 259 -7.86 -17.22 -19.71
C LEU A 259 -7.62 -16.87 -21.18
N LYS A 260 -8.37 -17.46 -22.11
CA LYS A 260 -8.24 -17.15 -23.55
C LYS A 260 -8.61 -15.69 -23.82
N LEU A 261 -9.67 -15.18 -23.18
CA LEU A 261 -10.04 -13.76 -23.27
C LEU A 261 -8.93 -12.82 -22.72
N TYR A 262 -8.30 -13.20 -21.61
CA TYR A 262 -7.13 -12.49 -21.08
C TYR A 262 -5.94 -12.54 -22.04
N GLN A 263 -5.62 -13.72 -22.59
CA GLN A 263 -4.53 -13.90 -23.55
C GLN A 263 -4.74 -13.11 -24.83
N SER A 264 -5.95 -13.13 -25.42
CA SER A 264 -6.30 -12.33 -26.60
C SER A 264 -6.09 -10.85 -26.36
N LYS A 265 -6.48 -10.35 -25.18
CA LYS A 265 -6.17 -8.99 -24.76
C LYS A 265 -4.67 -8.73 -24.66
N GLU A 266 -3.92 -9.62 -24.01
CA GLU A 266 -2.47 -9.44 -23.86
C GLU A 266 -1.75 -9.49 -25.23
N ILE A 267 -2.27 -10.27 -26.19
CA ILE A 267 -1.80 -10.30 -27.58
C ILE A 267 -1.96 -8.92 -28.23
N LEU A 268 -3.16 -8.31 -28.18
CA LEU A 268 -3.37 -6.98 -28.76
C LEU A 268 -2.49 -5.91 -28.10
N LEU A 269 -2.36 -5.94 -26.77
CA LEU A 269 -1.54 -4.96 -26.03
C LEU A 269 -0.03 -5.03 -26.36
N ARG A 270 0.44 -6.07 -27.05
CA ARG A 270 1.84 -6.13 -27.53
C ARG A 270 2.08 -5.18 -28.68
N THR A 271 1.08 -4.92 -29.52
CA THR A 271 1.19 -4.04 -30.68
C THR A 271 0.86 -2.60 -30.32
N PRO A 272 1.74 -1.61 -30.62
CA PRO A 272 1.54 -0.20 -30.26
C PRO A 272 0.18 0.37 -30.69
N GLU A 273 -0.30 -0.01 -31.88
CA GLU A 273 -1.58 0.41 -32.46
C GLU A 273 -2.78 0.17 -31.53
N TYR A 274 -2.77 -0.94 -30.78
CA TYR A 274 -3.90 -1.36 -29.94
C TYR A 274 -3.73 -0.98 -28.45
N ARG A 275 -2.58 -0.42 -28.05
CA ARG A 275 -2.33 -0.01 -26.65
C ARG A 275 -3.18 1.19 -26.20
N SER A 276 -3.66 2.00 -27.13
CA SER A 276 -4.45 3.22 -26.87
C SER A 276 -5.95 2.96 -26.62
N ILE A 277 -6.41 1.72 -26.76
CA ILE A 277 -7.84 1.38 -26.65
C ILE A 277 -8.27 1.37 -25.16
N GLU A 278 -8.88 2.47 -24.70
CA GLU A 278 -9.38 2.65 -23.32
C GLU A 278 -10.37 1.56 -22.84
N ARG A 279 -11.13 0.94 -23.77
CA ARG A 279 -12.15 -0.08 -23.48
C ARG A 279 -11.61 -1.41 -22.93
N ILE A 280 -10.29 -1.55 -22.78
CA ILE A 280 -9.60 -2.74 -22.25
C ILE A 280 -9.73 -2.83 -20.70
N GLY A 281 -10.38 -1.83 -20.08
CA GLY A 281 -10.73 -1.56 -18.67
C GLY A 281 -10.94 -2.72 -17.69
N SER A 282 -11.88 -3.60 -18.01
CA SER A 282 -12.33 -4.65 -17.11
C SER A 282 -13.18 -5.64 -17.87
N LEU A 283 -12.55 -6.71 -18.36
CA LEU A 283 -13.27 -7.80 -19.00
C LEU A 283 -13.80 -8.74 -17.90
N MET A 284 -14.99 -9.27 -18.12
CA MET A 284 -15.75 -10.12 -17.20
C MET A 284 -16.37 -11.28 -17.97
N ILE A 285 -16.01 -12.52 -17.62
CA ILE A 285 -16.61 -13.75 -18.16
C ILE A 285 -16.76 -14.76 -17.02
N LYS A 286 -17.86 -15.52 -17.00
CA LYS A 286 -18.25 -16.43 -15.89
C LYS A 286 -18.17 -15.82 -14.47
N GLY A 287 -18.33 -14.50 -14.33
CA GLY A 287 -18.25 -13.81 -13.04
C GLY A 287 -16.82 -13.52 -12.56
N GLU A 288 -15.79 -13.97 -13.28
CA GLU A 288 -14.41 -13.60 -13.01
C GLU A 288 -14.08 -12.23 -13.60
N ARG A 289 -13.56 -11.33 -12.76
CA ARG A 289 -12.91 -10.11 -13.25
C ARG A 289 -11.55 -10.49 -13.84
N ILE A 290 -11.35 -10.13 -15.10
CA ILE A 290 -10.05 -10.10 -15.75
C ILE A 290 -9.49 -8.70 -15.51
N TYR A 291 -8.67 -8.59 -14.48
CA TYR A 291 -7.95 -7.36 -14.20
C TYR A 291 -6.99 -7.08 -15.36
N ILE A 292 -7.03 -5.86 -15.91
CA ILE A 292 -5.81 -5.32 -16.51
C ILE A 292 -4.76 -5.24 -15.41
N SER A 293 -3.48 -5.31 -15.77
CA SER A 293 -2.45 -4.51 -15.10
C SER A 293 -3.09 -3.26 -14.50
N GLN A 294 -3.20 -3.28 -13.17
CA GLN A 294 -4.07 -2.43 -12.41
C GLN A 294 -3.75 -0.96 -12.70
N LYS A 295 -4.78 -0.10 -12.87
CA LYS A 295 -4.71 1.21 -12.21
C LYS A 295 -4.35 0.86 -10.78
N VAL A 296 -3.09 1.07 -10.40
CA VAL A 296 -2.57 0.81 -9.05
C VAL A 296 -3.60 1.46 -8.13
N PRO A 297 -4.44 0.70 -7.41
CA PRO A 297 -5.26 1.34 -6.40
C PRO A 297 -4.24 2.03 -5.48
N PRO A 298 -4.41 3.32 -5.15
CA PRO A 298 -3.43 4.02 -4.34
C PRO A 298 -3.13 3.15 -3.13
N THR A 299 -1.88 2.67 -3.06
CA THR A 299 -1.45 1.75 -2.01
C THR A 299 -1.90 2.36 -0.69
N LYS A 300 -2.53 1.56 0.19
CA LYS A 300 -3.01 2.05 1.49
C LYS A 300 -1.86 2.82 2.15
N LYS A 301 -2.01 4.14 2.24
CA LYS A 301 -1.02 5.08 2.78
C LYS A 301 -0.59 4.60 4.17
N PHE A 302 0.55 3.92 4.25
CA PHE A 302 1.20 3.65 5.53
C PHE A 302 2.20 4.77 5.77
N TYR A 303 2.26 5.28 7.01
CA TYR A 303 3.22 6.30 7.41
C TYR A 303 4.66 5.75 7.39
N THR A 304 5.62 6.62 7.14
CA THR A 304 7.05 6.26 7.24
C THR A 304 7.44 5.99 8.69
N VAL A 305 8.57 5.32 8.93
CA VAL A 305 9.00 5.03 10.31
C VAL A 305 9.17 6.31 11.12
N GLY A 306 9.74 7.36 10.53
CA GLY A 306 9.86 8.67 11.19
C GLY A 306 8.50 9.31 11.51
N GLU A 307 7.52 9.18 10.62
CA GLU A 307 6.15 9.66 10.87
C GLU A 307 5.45 8.85 11.95
N GLU A 308 5.59 7.51 11.97
CA GLU A 308 5.06 6.67 13.05
C GLU A 308 5.69 7.03 14.40
N ILE A 309 7.00 7.31 14.44
CA ILE A 309 7.68 7.79 15.66
C ILE A 309 7.12 9.16 16.07
N GLY A 310 7.04 10.13 15.16
CA GLY A 310 6.50 11.46 15.46
C GLY A 310 5.05 11.39 15.96
N ASN A 311 4.24 10.54 15.35
CA ASN A 311 2.87 10.28 15.75
C ASN A 311 2.79 9.66 17.16
N ALA A 312 3.64 8.69 17.46
CA ALA A 312 3.69 8.05 18.78
C ALA A 312 4.19 9.02 19.87
N VAL A 313 5.24 9.80 19.59
CA VAL A 313 5.81 10.77 20.55
C VAL A 313 4.83 11.88 20.87
N THR A 314 4.14 12.43 19.86
CA THR A 314 3.15 13.50 20.09
C THR A 314 2.00 13.03 20.96
N HIS A 315 1.37 11.89 20.66
CA HIS A 315 0.31 11.36 21.55
C HIS A 315 0.85 10.87 22.89
N GLY A 316 2.09 10.38 22.96
CA GLY A 316 2.74 10.02 24.22
C GLY A 316 2.84 11.23 25.14
N LEU A 317 3.23 12.39 24.61
CA LEU A 317 3.22 13.67 25.33
C LEU A 317 1.80 14.05 25.76
N GLY A 318 0.80 13.89 24.88
CA GLY A 318 -0.61 14.07 25.23
C GLY A 318 -1.06 13.16 26.39
N GLY A 319 -0.56 11.92 26.44
CA GLY A 319 -0.83 10.98 27.52
C GLY A 319 -0.27 11.44 28.86
N LEU A 320 0.97 11.96 28.87
CA LEU A 320 1.57 12.55 30.06
C LEU A 320 0.78 13.78 30.54
N LEU A 321 0.36 14.65 29.62
CA LEU A 321 -0.50 15.79 29.93
C LEU A 321 -1.87 15.35 30.47
N ALA A 322 -2.44 14.27 29.95
CA ALA A 322 -3.71 13.72 30.42
C ALA A 322 -3.62 13.12 31.83
N ILE A 323 -2.50 12.46 32.16
CA ILE A 323 -2.23 11.98 33.53
C ILE A 323 -2.12 13.16 34.49
N PHE A 324 -1.36 14.19 34.12
CA PHE A 324 -1.21 15.41 34.91
C PHE A 324 -2.55 16.11 35.14
N ALA A 325 -3.34 16.29 34.08
CA ALA A 325 -4.68 16.86 34.15
C ALA A 325 -5.62 16.05 35.06
N LEU A 326 -5.61 14.72 34.96
CA LEU A 326 -6.42 13.85 35.82
C LEU A 326 -6.04 14.02 37.29
N ILE A 327 -4.74 14.05 37.63
CA ILE A 327 -4.28 14.24 39.01
C ILE A 327 -4.83 15.56 39.59
N LEU A 328 -4.69 16.67 38.84
CA LEU A 328 -5.20 17.97 39.29
C LEU A 328 -6.72 17.98 39.49
N LEU A 329 -7.46 17.35 38.58
CA LEU A 329 -8.91 17.25 38.69
C LEU A 329 -9.34 16.34 39.83
N LEU A 330 -8.63 15.25 40.12
CA LEU A 330 -8.93 14.38 41.26
C LEU A 330 -8.70 15.08 42.59
N ILE A 331 -7.63 15.88 42.72
CA ILE A 331 -7.40 16.72 43.90
C ILE A 331 -8.58 17.68 44.08
N LYS A 332 -8.96 18.41 43.03
CA LYS A 332 -10.12 19.33 43.06
C LYS A 332 -11.43 18.60 43.40
N GLY A 333 -11.63 17.41 42.82
CA GLY A 333 -12.81 16.59 43.05
C GLY A 333 -12.93 16.09 44.48
N LEU A 334 -11.82 15.63 45.08
CA LEU A 334 -11.78 15.22 46.49
C LEU A 334 -12.05 16.41 47.42
N SER A 335 -11.48 17.59 47.14
CA SER A 335 -11.74 18.81 47.91
C SER A 335 -13.20 19.27 47.87
N SER A 336 -13.94 18.96 46.79
CA SER A 336 -15.35 19.33 46.65
C SER A 336 -16.31 18.54 47.56
N GLN A 337 -15.86 17.41 48.12
CA GLN A 337 -16.68 16.44 48.87
C GLN A 337 -17.91 15.89 48.10
N SER A 338 -18.03 16.15 46.80
CA SER A 338 -19.11 15.68 45.95
C SER A 338 -18.70 14.45 45.14
N LYS A 339 -19.42 13.35 45.33
CA LYS A 339 -19.22 12.12 44.54
C LYS A 339 -19.42 12.37 43.05
N VAL A 340 -20.39 13.21 42.67
CA VAL A 340 -20.69 13.53 41.27
C VAL A 340 -19.51 14.24 40.62
N VAL A 341 -18.93 15.22 41.31
CA VAL A 341 -17.77 15.98 40.83
C VAL A 341 -16.57 15.05 40.65
N PHE A 342 -16.28 14.21 41.64
CA PHE A 342 -15.19 13.23 41.58
C PHE A 342 -15.30 12.30 40.37
N TRP A 343 -16.46 11.66 40.17
CA TRP A 343 -16.67 10.71 39.07
C TRP A 343 -16.66 11.39 37.70
N ALA A 344 -17.23 12.59 37.58
CA ALA A 344 -17.22 13.34 36.33
C ALA A 344 -15.80 13.70 35.88
N TYR A 345 -14.96 14.15 36.83
CA TYR A 345 -13.54 14.42 36.58
C TYR A 345 -12.73 13.16 36.26
N LEU A 346 -12.99 12.07 36.97
CA LEU A 346 -12.33 10.79 36.71
C LEU A 346 -12.64 10.26 35.31
N LEU A 347 -13.92 10.30 34.89
CA LEU A 347 -14.34 9.85 33.57
C LEU A 347 -13.70 10.68 32.44
N TYR A 348 -13.65 12.01 32.60
CA TYR A 348 -12.96 12.88 31.64
C TYR A 348 -11.47 12.49 31.52
N GLY A 349 -10.73 12.48 32.63
CA GLY A 349 -9.29 12.21 32.59
C GLY A 349 -8.95 10.79 32.11
N LEU A 350 -9.70 9.77 32.52
CA LEU A 350 -9.48 8.39 32.04
C LEU A 350 -9.74 8.25 30.54
N SER A 351 -10.79 8.91 30.02
CA SER A 351 -11.07 8.89 28.58
C SER A 351 -9.94 9.50 27.75
N ALA A 352 -9.32 10.58 28.25
CA ALA A 352 -8.16 11.20 27.62
C ALA A 352 -6.93 10.30 27.66
N ILE A 353 -6.61 9.71 28.83
CA ILE A 353 -5.50 8.77 28.98
C ILE A 353 -5.66 7.59 28.01
N LEU A 354 -6.87 7.03 27.91
CA LEU A 354 -7.17 5.92 27.00
C LEU A 354 -6.91 6.31 25.54
N LEU A 355 -7.37 7.49 25.11
CA LEU A 355 -7.17 7.99 23.74
C LEU A 355 -5.70 8.15 23.41
N PHE A 356 -4.96 8.88 24.25
CA PHE A 356 -3.55 9.14 24.00
C PHE A 356 -2.71 7.86 24.07
N SER A 357 -2.99 6.97 25.03
CA SER A 357 -2.27 5.70 25.16
C SER A 357 -2.56 4.75 23.99
N ALA A 358 -3.82 4.62 23.57
CA ALA A 358 -4.20 3.78 22.44
C ALA A 358 -3.53 4.23 21.14
N SER A 359 -3.48 5.54 20.90
CA SER A 359 -2.81 6.11 19.74
C SER A 359 -1.30 5.94 19.77
N THR A 360 -0.68 6.17 20.94
CA THR A 360 0.75 5.98 21.17
C THR A 360 1.16 4.54 20.87
N LEU A 361 0.40 3.57 21.39
CA LEU A 361 0.64 2.14 21.15
C LEU A 361 0.37 1.76 19.68
N TYR A 362 -0.70 2.28 19.07
CA TYR A 362 -0.97 2.05 17.66
C TYR A 362 0.20 2.49 16.79
N HIS A 363 0.75 3.68 17.01
CA HIS A 363 1.84 4.22 16.22
C HIS A 363 3.21 3.61 16.58
N GLY A 364 3.44 3.30 17.87
CA GLY A 364 4.68 2.67 18.35
C GLY A 364 4.84 1.20 17.97
N LEU A 365 3.75 0.49 17.65
CA LEU A 365 3.81 -0.93 17.32
C LEU A 365 4.31 -1.22 15.89
N PRO A 366 5.04 -2.35 15.67
CA PRO A 366 5.60 -2.73 14.38
C PRO A 366 4.55 -2.87 13.26
N LEU A 367 4.94 -2.43 12.05
CA LEU A 367 4.10 -2.52 10.85
C LEU A 367 3.70 -3.98 10.55
N GLY A 368 2.43 -4.18 10.20
CA GLY A 368 1.89 -5.49 9.79
C GLY A 368 1.55 -6.47 10.92
N GLY A 369 1.86 -6.14 12.19
CA GLY A 369 1.53 -6.98 13.34
C GLY A 369 0.02 -7.06 13.66
N LYS A 370 -0.43 -8.17 14.24
CA LYS A 370 -1.81 -8.33 14.74
C LYS A 370 -2.12 -7.29 15.83
N ALA A 371 -1.17 -7.02 16.72
CA ALA A 371 -1.29 -6.03 17.78
C ALA A 371 -1.51 -4.61 17.23
N LYS A 372 -0.76 -4.17 16.21
CA LYS A 372 -0.95 -2.84 15.60
C LYS A 372 -2.38 -2.66 15.07
N LYS A 373 -2.96 -3.69 14.44
CA LYS A 373 -4.36 -3.66 13.98
C LYS A 373 -5.36 -3.56 15.12
N LEU A 374 -5.11 -4.22 16.25
CA LEU A 374 -5.96 -4.16 17.42
C LEU A 374 -5.92 -2.75 18.05
N PHE A 375 -4.74 -2.20 18.27
CA PHE A 375 -4.59 -0.85 18.81
C PHE A 375 -5.09 0.23 17.86
N GLN A 376 -5.05 0.00 16.54
CA GLN A 376 -5.74 0.87 15.58
C GLN A 376 -7.25 0.95 15.84
N LYS A 377 -7.88 -0.16 16.22
CA LYS A 377 -9.31 -0.16 16.58
C LYS A 377 -9.54 0.66 17.84
N PHE A 378 -8.75 0.40 18.89
CA PHE A 378 -8.85 1.13 20.14
C PHE A 378 -8.62 2.63 19.97
N ASP A 379 -7.67 3.03 19.13
CA ASP A 379 -7.39 4.42 18.78
C ASP A 379 -8.59 5.13 18.14
N HIS A 380 -9.39 4.44 17.32
CA HIS A 380 -10.60 5.04 16.74
C HIS A 380 -11.81 4.99 17.69
N MET A 381 -11.87 3.97 18.57
CA MET A 381 -12.95 3.84 19.55
C MET A 381 -12.82 4.86 20.67
N SER A 382 -11.60 5.15 21.11
CA SER A 382 -11.31 6.08 22.19
C SER A 382 -11.76 7.52 21.88
N ILE A 383 -11.89 7.90 20.61
CA ILE A 383 -12.44 9.21 20.20
C ILE A 383 -13.88 9.38 20.70
N TYR A 384 -14.73 8.35 20.57
CA TYR A 384 -16.11 8.41 21.08
C TYR A 384 -16.14 8.55 22.60
N LEU A 385 -15.24 7.83 23.29
CA LEU A 385 -15.13 7.87 24.75
C LEU A 385 -14.64 9.23 25.23
N LEU A 386 -13.66 9.84 24.56
CA LEU A 386 -13.18 11.18 24.91
C LEU A 386 -14.26 12.24 24.70
N ILE A 387 -15.04 12.17 23.63
CA ILE A 387 -16.16 13.10 23.41
C ILE A 387 -17.15 13.01 24.59
N ALA A 388 -17.63 11.81 24.93
CA ALA A 388 -18.55 11.64 26.06
C ALA A 388 -17.93 12.03 27.41
N GLY A 389 -16.68 11.66 27.64
CA GLY A 389 -15.92 12.02 28.84
C GLY A 389 -15.77 13.53 28.99
N THR A 390 -15.53 14.25 27.91
CA THR A 390 -15.42 15.73 27.88
C THR A 390 -16.73 16.39 28.29
N TYR A 391 -17.87 15.90 27.78
CA TYR A 391 -19.18 16.47 28.12
C TYR A 391 -19.62 16.20 29.55
N THR A 392 -19.15 15.11 30.16
CA THR A 392 -19.57 14.65 31.49
C THR A 392 -19.51 15.75 32.56
N PRO A 393 -18.37 16.44 32.82
CA PRO A 393 -18.31 17.53 33.80
C PRO A 393 -19.21 18.72 33.45
N PHE A 394 -19.28 19.14 32.18
CA PHE A 394 -20.18 20.23 31.79
C PHE A 394 -21.65 19.90 32.05
N THR A 395 -22.06 18.67 31.76
CA THR A 395 -23.46 18.25 31.94
C THR A 395 -23.80 17.97 33.39
N LEU A 396 -22.99 17.20 34.12
CA LEU A 396 -23.35 16.73 35.47
C LEU A 396 -23.02 17.75 36.57
N ILE A 397 -22.01 18.59 36.37
CA ILE A 397 -21.59 19.59 37.35
C ILE A 397 -22.15 20.96 36.99
N ALA A 398 -21.77 21.50 35.81
CA ALA A 398 -22.09 22.89 35.48
C ALA A 398 -23.59 23.10 35.20
N ILE A 399 -24.20 22.26 34.34
CA ILE A 399 -25.65 22.32 34.08
C ILE A 399 -26.42 21.71 35.25
N GLY A 400 -26.01 20.52 35.70
CA GLY A 400 -26.61 19.83 36.85
C GLY A 400 -28.09 19.45 36.66
N GLY A 401 -28.67 18.90 37.73
CA GLY A 401 -30.09 18.51 37.77
C GLY A 401 -30.52 17.50 36.70
N ASN A 402 -31.82 17.43 36.44
CA ASN A 402 -32.41 16.47 35.50
C ASN A 402 -31.96 16.72 34.05
N LEU A 403 -31.76 17.99 33.67
CA LEU A 403 -31.29 18.36 32.34
C LEU A 403 -29.85 17.85 32.13
N GLY A 404 -28.96 18.09 33.09
CA GLY A 404 -27.59 17.61 33.06
C GLY A 404 -27.49 16.09 32.94
N ILE A 405 -28.27 15.35 33.73
CA ILE A 405 -28.32 13.88 33.64
C ILE A 405 -28.80 13.43 32.27
N THR A 406 -29.89 14.02 31.75
CA THR A 406 -30.45 13.67 30.43
C THR A 406 -29.44 13.89 29.31
N LEU A 407 -28.76 15.04 29.31
CA LEU A 407 -27.72 15.36 28.32
C LEU A 407 -26.53 14.40 28.43
N CYS A 408 -26.07 14.11 29.65
CA CYS A 408 -24.99 13.16 29.89
C CYS A 408 -25.34 11.76 29.35
N SER A 409 -26.53 11.25 29.68
CA SER A 409 -27.02 9.96 29.19
C SER A 409 -27.10 9.92 27.66
N LEU A 410 -27.60 10.99 27.02
CA LEU A 410 -27.65 11.07 25.56
C LEU A 410 -26.25 11.00 24.93
N MET A 411 -25.26 11.70 25.50
CA MET A 411 -23.88 11.66 25.01
C MET A 411 -23.27 10.27 25.12
N TRP A 412 -23.41 9.62 26.28
CA TRP A 412 -22.87 8.28 26.52
C TRP A 412 -23.56 7.20 25.68
N LEU A 413 -24.88 7.27 25.49
CA LEU A 413 -25.61 6.37 24.59
C LEU A 413 -25.14 6.54 23.14
N SER A 414 -24.94 7.78 22.69
CA SER A 414 -24.45 8.07 21.34
C SER A 414 -23.01 7.59 21.14
N ALA A 415 -22.15 7.77 22.14
CA ALA A 415 -20.77 7.26 22.13
C ALA A 415 -20.73 5.73 22.13
N LEU A 416 -21.61 5.08 22.90
CA LEU A 416 -21.73 3.61 22.91
C LEU A 416 -22.16 3.08 21.55
N LEU A 417 -23.15 3.72 20.91
CA LEU A 417 -23.57 3.37 19.55
C LEU A 417 -22.40 3.50 18.56
N GLY A 418 -21.68 4.62 18.61
CA GLY A 418 -20.48 4.83 17.79
C GLY A 418 -19.39 3.78 18.01
N LEU A 419 -19.17 3.38 19.26
CA LEU A 419 -18.23 2.33 19.65
C LEU A 419 -18.65 0.97 19.08
N LEU A 420 -19.92 0.57 19.24
CA LEU A 420 -20.43 -0.68 18.70
C LEU A 420 -20.30 -0.72 17.17
N MET A 421 -20.61 0.39 16.48
CA MET A 421 -20.41 0.48 15.04
C MET A 421 -18.95 0.26 14.65
N ASN A 422 -18.01 0.82 15.41
CA ASN A 422 -16.58 0.65 15.18
C ASN A 422 -16.13 -0.81 15.40
N VAL A 423 -16.69 -1.52 16.39
CA VAL A 423 -16.40 -2.94 16.65
C VAL A 423 -16.81 -3.82 15.47
N PHE A 424 -18.05 -3.68 15.00
CA PHE A 424 -18.62 -4.57 13.96
C PHE A 424 -18.22 -4.19 12.53
N TRP A 425 -18.07 -2.88 12.24
CA TRP A 425 -17.79 -2.36 10.89
C TRP A 425 -16.45 -1.64 10.78
N PHE A 426 -15.45 -2.06 11.56
CA PHE A 426 -14.12 -1.45 11.57
C PHE A 426 -13.54 -1.25 10.16
N GLY A 427 -13.14 -0.01 9.86
CA GLY A 427 -12.50 0.37 8.60
C GLY A 427 -13.45 0.50 7.40
N LYS A 428 -14.76 0.28 7.58
CA LYS A 428 -15.82 0.63 6.61
C LYS A 428 -16.40 2.00 6.96
N PHE A 429 -17.04 2.66 5.99
CA PHE A 429 -17.75 3.94 6.18
C PHE A 429 -16.94 5.07 6.87
N LYS A 430 -15.69 5.29 6.46
CA LYS A 430 -14.80 6.29 7.09
C LYS A 430 -15.40 7.71 7.19
N ILE A 431 -16.08 8.15 6.13
CA ILE A 431 -16.74 9.47 6.09
C ILE A 431 -17.87 9.53 7.11
N PHE A 432 -18.64 8.45 7.26
CA PHE A 432 -19.74 8.38 8.21
C PHE A 432 -19.24 8.50 9.66
N HIS A 433 -18.19 7.76 10.02
CA HIS A 433 -17.55 7.90 11.33
C HIS A 433 -17.05 9.32 11.57
N LEU A 434 -16.44 9.95 10.57
CA LEU A 434 -15.99 11.33 10.66
C LEU A 434 -17.14 12.32 10.95
N VAL A 435 -18.25 12.18 10.21
CA VAL A 435 -19.45 13.00 10.42
C VAL A 435 -20.02 12.80 11.81
N LEU A 436 -20.05 11.56 12.32
CA LEU A 436 -20.49 11.28 13.69
C LEU A 436 -19.58 11.94 14.73
N TYR A 437 -18.25 11.88 14.57
CA TYR A 437 -17.33 12.53 15.51
C TYR A 437 -17.56 14.04 15.57
N VAL A 438 -17.69 14.69 14.41
CA VAL A 438 -17.95 16.14 14.34
C VAL A 438 -19.32 16.47 14.91
N GLY A 439 -20.37 15.73 14.51
CA GLY A 439 -21.73 15.94 14.99
C GLY A 439 -21.83 15.83 16.52
N LEU A 440 -21.26 14.78 17.10
CA LEU A 440 -21.22 14.60 18.55
C LEU A 440 -20.35 15.67 19.24
N GLY A 441 -19.21 16.01 18.64
CA GLY A 441 -18.29 17.01 19.18
C GLY A 441 -18.92 18.40 19.31
N TRP A 442 -19.88 18.75 18.46
CA TRP A 442 -20.55 20.06 18.45
C TRP A 442 -21.91 20.10 19.17
N MET A 443 -22.28 19.05 19.90
CA MET A 443 -23.55 18.99 20.62
C MET A 443 -23.76 20.14 21.62
N ALA A 444 -22.68 20.67 22.20
CA ALA A 444 -22.68 21.88 23.05
C ALA A 444 -23.47 23.05 22.46
N PHE A 445 -23.47 23.17 21.12
CA PHE A 445 -24.11 24.29 20.42
C PHE A 445 -25.63 24.31 20.63
N PHE A 446 -26.27 23.15 20.78
CA PHE A 446 -27.72 23.05 20.97
C PHE A 446 -28.18 23.57 22.34
N TYR A 447 -27.31 23.62 23.34
CA TYR A 447 -27.59 24.12 24.69
C TYR A 447 -26.59 25.21 25.10
N LEU A 448 -26.09 25.98 24.13
CA LEU A 448 -25.06 26.99 24.33
C LEU A 448 -25.47 28.08 25.33
N LYS A 449 -26.74 28.52 25.30
CA LYS A 449 -27.27 29.49 26.27
C LYS A 449 -27.14 28.99 27.71
N THR A 450 -27.46 27.72 27.94
CA THR A 450 -27.35 27.07 29.24
C THR A 450 -25.88 26.95 29.67
N ILE A 451 -24.97 26.63 28.75
CA ILE A 451 -23.54 26.58 29.04
C ILE A 451 -23.02 27.98 29.44
N ILE A 452 -23.33 29.02 28.67
CA ILE A 452 -22.87 30.39 28.97
C ILE A 452 -23.37 30.83 30.35
N ALA A 453 -24.61 30.51 30.69
CA ALA A 453 -25.16 30.81 32.01
C ALA A 453 -24.45 30.03 33.15
N ALA A 454 -24.00 28.80 32.88
CA ALA A 454 -23.37 27.95 33.88
C ALA A 454 -21.88 28.23 34.11
N ILE A 455 -21.09 28.48 33.05
CA ILE A 455 -19.61 28.59 33.14
C ILE A 455 -19.06 29.96 32.70
N GLY A 456 -19.95 30.89 32.32
CA GLY A 456 -19.59 32.21 31.83
C GLY A 456 -19.00 32.23 30.42
N LEU A 457 -18.72 33.45 29.93
CA LEU A 457 -18.22 33.66 28.56
C LEU A 457 -16.84 33.04 28.35
N TYR A 458 -15.89 33.28 29.27
CA TYR A 458 -14.51 32.81 29.10
C TYR A 458 -14.39 31.28 29.14
N GLY A 459 -15.11 30.60 30.05
CA GLY A 459 -15.21 29.14 30.06
C GLY A 459 -15.81 28.59 28.77
N THR A 460 -16.84 29.28 28.24
CA THR A 460 -17.46 28.92 26.96
C THR A 460 -16.52 29.10 25.77
N LEU A 461 -15.72 30.17 25.74
CA LEU A 461 -14.73 30.40 24.68
C LEU A 461 -13.65 29.31 24.66
N LEU A 462 -13.21 28.82 25.83
CA LEU A 462 -12.29 27.68 25.92
C LEU A 462 -12.93 26.39 25.40
N LEU A 463 -14.19 26.12 25.76
CA LEU A 463 -14.95 24.98 25.27
C LEU A 463 -15.08 25.00 23.73
N LEU A 464 -15.53 26.13 23.17
CA LEU A 464 -15.69 26.29 21.73
C LEU A 464 -14.34 26.27 21.01
N GLY A 465 -13.31 26.92 21.58
CA GLY A 465 -11.95 26.90 21.07
C GLY A 465 -11.38 25.48 20.95
N GLY A 466 -11.64 24.63 21.95
CA GLY A 466 -11.27 23.21 21.87
C GLY A 466 -12.00 22.45 20.76
N GLY A 467 -13.30 22.72 20.57
CA GLY A 467 -14.09 22.16 19.45
C GLY A 467 -13.58 22.60 18.08
N VAL A 468 -13.21 23.88 17.95
CA VAL A 468 -12.59 24.42 16.73
C VAL A 468 -11.22 23.78 16.48
N ALA A 469 -10.38 23.64 17.51
CA ALA A 469 -9.07 22.98 17.39
C ALA A 469 -9.21 21.54 16.85
N TYR A 470 -10.14 20.75 17.39
CA TYR A 470 -10.42 19.40 16.87
C TYR A 470 -10.88 19.43 15.42
N THR A 471 -11.75 20.37 15.05
CA THR A 471 -12.32 20.48 13.70
C THR A 471 -11.26 20.90 12.68
N ILE A 472 -10.39 21.86 13.01
CA ILE A 472 -9.26 22.25 12.14
C ILE A 472 -8.29 21.08 11.99
N GLY A 473 -8.04 20.32 13.07
CA GLY A 473 -7.23 19.12 13.02
C GLY A 473 -7.71 18.10 11.97
N ILE A 474 -9.03 17.94 11.80
CA ILE A 474 -9.62 17.03 10.80
C ILE A 474 -9.19 17.38 9.37
N VAL A 475 -9.01 18.67 9.07
CA VAL A 475 -8.54 19.12 7.74
C VAL A 475 -7.16 18.52 7.44
N PHE A 476 -6.24 18.57 8.41
CA PHE A 476 -4.92 17.96 8.28
C PHE A 476 -5.04 16.42 8.16
N TYR A 477 -5.84 15.77 9.01
CA TYR A 477 -6.06 14.32 8.95
C TYR A 477 -6.56 13.83 7.57
N THR A 478 -7.51 14.55 6.98
CA THR A 478 -8.18 14.15 5.73
C THR A 478 -7.38 14.51 4.48
N LEU A 479 -6.84 15.73 4.40
CA LEU A 479 -6.21 16.25 3.18
C LEU A 479 -4.77 15.76 2.99
N LYS A 480 -4.08 15.33 4.05
CA LYS A 480 -2.72 14.76 3.99
C LYS A 480 -1.75 15.62 3.14
N LEU A 481 -1.74 16.92 3.44
CA LEU A 481 -1.12 17.96 2.61
C LEU A 481 0.40 17.80 2.44
N PHE A 482 1.11 17.26 3.43
CA PHE A 482 2.57 17.07 3.39
C PHE A 482 3.05 15.98 4.39
N LYS A 483 4.37 15.73 4.44
CA LYS A 483 4.97 14.78 5.40
C LYS A 483 4.71 15.24 6.83
N PHE A 484 4.40 14.32 7.75
CA PHE A 484 4.02 14.64 9.14
C PHE A 484 2.67 15.38 9.31
N THR A 485 1.82 15.49 8.28
CA THR A 485 0.48 16.10 8.46
C THR A 485 -0.36 15.37 9.54
N HIS A 486 -0.20 14.06 9.71
CA HIS A 486 -0.88 13.31 10.78
C HIS A 486 -0.37 13.69 12.18
N MET A 487 0.92 14.00 12.32
CA MET A 487 1.49 14.54 13.55
C MET A 487 0.93 15.93 13.86
N ILE A 488 0.69 16.76 12.84
CA ILE A 488 0.05 18.08 13.04
C ILE A 488 -1.39 17.90 13.52
N TRP A 489 -2.13 16.93 12.97
CA TRP A 489 -3.45 16.58 13.50
C TRP A 489 -3.37 16.23 14.99
N HIS A 490 -2.37 15.46 15.42
CA HIS A 490 -2.15 15.16 16.83
C HIS A 490 -1.94 16.42 17.70
N LEU A 491 -1.18 17.41 17.21
CA LEU A 491 -0.99 18.67 17.93
C LEU A 491 -2.32 19.42 18.13
N PHE A 492 -3.19 19.44 17.13
CA PHE A 492 -4.54 20.01 17.27
C PHE A 492 -5.42 19.23 18.24
N VAL A 493 -5.28 17.90 18.29
CA VAL A 493 -5.99 17.05 19.26
C VAL A 493 -5.54 17.34 20.68
N ILE A 494 -4.23 17.52 20.91
CA ILE A 494 -3.66 17.91 22.20
C ILE A 494 -4.12 19.31 22.58
N LEU A 495 -4.10 20.27 21.65
CA LEU A 495 -4.59 21.62 21.89
C LEU A 495 -6.06 21.62 22.29
N GLY A 496 -6.91 20.87 21.57
CA GLY A 496 -8.33 20.73 21.91
C GLY A 496 -8.54 20.18 23.32
N PHE A 497 -7.79 19.13 23.66
CA PHE A 497 -7.82 18.52 24.99
C PHE A 497 -7.38 19.51 26.08
N VAL A 498 -6.29 20.25 25.85
CA VAL A 498 -5.80 21.25 26.82
C VAL A 498 -6.84 22.34 27.02
N LEU A 499 -7.44 22.88 25.95
CA LEU A 499 -8.47 23.92 26.07
C LEU A 499 -9.70 23.44 26.84
N HIS A 500 -10.16 22.21 26.59
CA HIS A 500 -11.25 21.60 27.34
C HIS A 500 -10.88 21.33 28.81
N PHE A 501 -9.67 20.86 29.07
CA PHE A 501 -9.16 20.73 30.44
C PHE A 501 -9.15 22.07 31.17
N LEU A 502 -8.67 23.15 30.55
CA LEU A 502 -8.65 24.49 31.16
C LEU A 502 -10.06 25.01 31.43
N ALA A 503 -11.00 24.78 30.50
CA ALA A 503 -12.41 25.11 30.71
C ALA A 503 -12.98 24.37 31.93
N ILE A 504 -12.72 23.07 32.05
CA ILE A 504 -13.19 22.26 33.17
C ILE A 504 -12.50 22.70 34.47
N TYR A 505 -11.17 22.83 34.47
CA TYR A 505 -10.42 23.07 35.70
C TYR A 505 -10.69 24.45 36.31
N PHE A 506 -10.90 25.49 35.48
CA PHE A 506 -11.11 26.85 35.98
C PHE A 506 -12.58 27.27 36.10
N TYR A 507 -13.50 26.67 35.33
CA TYR A 507 -14.88 27.16 35.22
C TYR A 507 -15.97 26.13 35.54
N VAL A 508 -15.60 24.87 35.81
CA VAL A 508 -16.50 23.79 36.25
C VAL A 508 -15.99 23.24 37.58
#